data_AF-A0A529F7W0-F1
#
_entry.id   AF-A0A529F7W0-F1
#
_cell.length_a   1.000
_cell.length_b   1.000
_cell.length_c   1.000
_cell.angle_alpha   90.00
_cell.angle_beta   90.00
_cell.angle_gamma   90.00
#
_symmetry.space_group_name_H-M   'P 1'
#
loop_
_entity.id
_entity.type
_entity.pdbx_description
1 polymer ?
#
loop_
_entity_poly.entity_id
_entity_poly.type
_entity_poly.pdbx_seq_one_letter_code
_entity_poly.pdbx_strand_id
1 'polypeptide(L)' 'MNFSLTRATLIAEADLIGIAGERAVCDPRGVLYFPDLRLLAVSDLHLEKGSSFARRGSLIPPYDTGATLLRLQAA' A
#
# COMPACT_ATOMS: atom_id res chain seq x y z
N MET A 1 -19.78 -11.70 -11.43
CA MET A 1 -19.52 -10.88 -12.63
C MET A 1 -19.47 -9.43 -12.18
N ASN A 2 -18.44 -8.66 -12.57
CA ASN A 2 -18.19 -7.22 -12.29
C ASN A 2 -16.98 -6.83 -11.42
N PHE A 3 -15.99 -7.70 -11.19
CA PHE A 3 -14.71 -7.27 -10.56
C PHE A 3 -13.75 -6.51 -11.51
N SER A 4 -13.99 -6.54 -12.83
CA SER A 4 -13.06 -6.00 -13.83
C SER A 4 -13.19 -4.49 -14.10
N LEU A 5 -14.37 -3.90 -13.84
CA LEU A 5 -14.64 -2.49 -14.18
C LEU A 5 -14.07 -1.51 -13.13
N THR A 6 -14.08 -1.89 -11.85
CA THR A 6 -13.49 -1.09 -10.76
C THR A 6 -11.96 -1.04 -10.84
N ARG A 7 -11.32 -2.16 -11.20
CA ARG A 7 -9.86 -2.24 -11.34
C ARG A 7 -9.33 -1.40 -12.50
N ALA A 8 -10.05 -1.36 -13.63
CA ALA A 8 -9.69 -0.51 -14.76
C ALA A 8 -9.84 0.99 -14.43
N THR A 9 -10.85 1.35 -13.63
CA THR A 9 -11.11 2.74 -13.25
C THR A 9 -10.06 3.27 -12.26
N LEU A 10 -9.56 2.45 -11.33
CA LEU A 10 -8.46 2.83 -10.43
C LEU A 10 -7.12 3.03 -11.15
N ILE A 11 -6.87 2.25 -12.21
CA ILE A 11 -5.67 2.43 -13.04
C ILE A 11 -5.77 3.73 -13.87
N ALA A 12 -6.97 4.22 -14.16
CA ALA A 12 -7.17 5.44 -14.95
C ALA A 12 -6.85 6.74 -14.20
N GLU A 13 -6.98 6.76 -12.87
CA GLU A 13 -6.60 7.90 -12.01
C GLU A 13 -5.13 7.84 -11.56
N ALA A 14 -4.46 6.71 -11.76
CA ALA A 14 -3.12 6.46 -11.28
C ALA A 14 -2.11 6.60 -12.41
N ASP A 15 -1.14 7.50 -12.23
CA ASP A 15 -0.12 7.76 -13.23
C ASP A 15 0.69 6.49 -13.51
N LEU A 16 0.81 6.17 -14.79
CA LEU A 16 1.51 4.98 -15.27
C LEU A 16 2.95 5.37 -15.59
N ILE A 17 3.91 4.74 -14.91
CA ILE A 17 5.34 5.06 -15.05
C ILE A 17 6.15 3.82 -15.46
N GLY A 18 7.30 4.05 -16.09
CA GLY A 18 8.29 3.02 -16.38
C GLY A 18 9.38 3.01 -15.31
N ILE A 19 9.63 1.86 -14.69
CA ILE A 19 10.72 1.65 -13.73
C ILE A 19 11.53 0.43 -14.17
N ALA A 20 12.80 0.63 -14.51
CA ALA A 20 13.71 -0.46 -14.90
C ALA A 20 13.16 -1.38 -16.02
N GLY A 21 12.36 -0.83 -16.94
CA GLY A 21 11.71 -1.58 -18.02
C GLY A 21 10.33 -2.16 -17.69
N GLU A 22 9.91 -2.10 -16.43
CA GLU A 22 8.59 -2.56 -15.97
C GLU A 22 7.59 -1.40 -15.86
N ARG A 23 6.31 -1.69 -16.11
CA ARG A 23 5.22 -0.73 -15.93
C ARG A 23 4.73 -0.77 -14.49
N ALA A 24 4.62 0.40 -13.86
CA ALA A 24 4.06 0.56 -12.53
C ALA A 24 2.92 1.58 -12.55
N VAL A 25 1.90 1.31 -11.74
CA VAL A 25 0.79 2.20 -11.46
C VAL A 25 1.07 2.89 -10.12
N CYS A 26 1.13 4.22 -10.13
CA CYS A 26 1.34 5.04 -8.93
C CYS A 26 0.01 5.28 -8.20
N ASP A 27 -0.21 4.62 -7.07
CA ASP A 27 -1.39 4.87 -6.25
C ASP A 27 -1.11 6.03 -5.26
N PRO A 28 -2.01 7.04 -5.16
CA PRO A 28 -1.88 8.16 -4.22
C PRO A 28 -1.73 7.77 -2.75
N ARG A 29 -2.09 6.54 -2.37
CA ARG A 29 -1.89 5.97 -1.03
C ARG A 29 -0.43 5.59 -0.75
N GLY A 30 0.48 5.77 -1.70
CA GLY A 30 1.92 5.56 -1.54
C GLY A 30 2.37 4.13 -1.86
N VAL A 31 1.71 3.46 -2.80
CA VAL A 31 2.07 2.11 -3.25
C VAL A 31 2.30 2.07 -4.76
N LEU A 32 3.12 1.13 -5.21
CA LEU A 32 3.34 0.86 -6.63
C LEU A 32 2.77 -0.51 -6.99
N TYR A 33 1.90 -0.56 -8.00
CA TYR A 33 1.39 -1.82 -8.52
C TYR A 33 2.00 -2.13 -9.90
N PHE A 34 2.66 -3.29 -10.01
CA PHE A 34 3.22 -3.82 -11.25
C PHE A 34 2.26 -4.88 -11.81
N PRO A 35 1.37 -4.54 -12.77
CA PRO A 35 0.32 -5.43 -13.23
C PRO A 35 0.85 -6.68 -13.92
N ASP A 36 1.90 -6.54 -14.73
CA ASP A 36 2.51 -7.64 -15.49
C ASP A 36 3.15 -8.68 -14.56
N LEU A 37 3.69 -8.22 -13.42
CA LEU A 37 4.29 -9.07 -12.38
C LEU A 37 3.27 -9.53 -11.33
N ARG A 38 2.05 -8.98 -11.35
CA ARG A 38 1.04 -9.11 -10.27
C ARG A 38 1.63 -8.82 -8.89
N LEU A 39 2.42 -7.75 -8.81
CA LEU A 39 3.20 -7.40 -7.62
C LEU A 39 2.76 -6.04 -7.07
N LEU A 40 2.54 -5.99 -5.75
CA LEU A 40 2.36 -4.75 -5.00
C LEU A 40 3.66 -4.44 -4.23
N ALA A 41 4.29 -3.33 -4.57
CA ALA A 41 5.48 -2.86 -3.87
C ALA A 41 5.07 -1.79 -2.85
N VAL A 42 5.50 -2.01 -1.60
CA VAL A 42 5.25 -1.14 -0.45
C VAL A 42 6.55 -0.97 0.33
N SER A 43 6.74 0.20 0.96
CA SER A 43 7.89 0.47 1.83
C SER A 43 7.42 0.97 3.19
N ASP A 44 8.34 0.98 4.16
CA ASP A 44 8.20 1.75 5.40
C ASP A 44 6.88 1.51 6.14
N LEU A 45 6.43 0.25 6.23
CA LEU A 45 5.17 -0.10 6.91
C LEU A 45 5.20 0.23 8.41
N HIS A 46 6.39 0.31 9.01
CA HIS A 46 6.60 0.61 10.43
C HIS A 46 5.72 -0.22 11.35
N LEU A 47 5.65 -1.53 11.14
CA LEU A 47 4.91 -2.42 12.03
C LEU A 47 5.46 -2.32 13.46
N GLU A 48 4.58 -2.46 14.46
CA GLU A 48 4.91 -2.34 15.89
C GLU A 48 5.49 -0.97 16.30
N LYS A 49 5.20 0.11 15.56
CA LYS A 49 5.58 1.46 15.96
C LYS A 49 4.96 1.81 17.31
N GLY A 50 3.69 1.43 17.53
CA GLY A 50 2.99 1.64 18.80
C GLY A 50 3.74 1.01 19.98
N SER A 51 4.03 -0.29 19.86
CA SER A 51 4.79 -1.06 20.86
C SER A 51 6.21 -0.50 21.05
N SER A 52 6.87 -0.04 19.98
CA SER A 52 8.21 0.54 20.03
C SER A 52 8.25 1.87 20.80
N PHE A 53 7.27 2.75 20.59
CA PHE A 53 7.15 4.02 21.29
C PHE A 53 6.71 3.84 22.75
N ALA A 54 5.76 2.92 23.00
CA ALA A 54 5.28 2.60 24.35
C ALA A 54 6.42 2.12 25.25
N ARG A 55 7.33 1.28 24.74
CA ARG A 55 8.54 0.85 25.47
C ARG A 55 9.47 2.00 25.88
N ARG A 56 9.37 3.16 25.22
CA ARG A 56 10.17 4.36 25.50
C ARG A 56 9.38 5.43 26.26
N GLY A 57 8.19 5.10 26.78
CA GLY A 57 7.35 6.01 27.54
C GLY A 57 6.55 7.02 26.70
N SER A 58 6.53 6.86 25.37
CA SER A 58 5.71 7.68 24.48
C SER A 58 4.50 6.86 24.01
N LEU A 59 3.29 7.32 24.32
CA LEU A 59 2.07 6.63 23.90
C LEU A 59 1.57 7.23 22.58
N ILE A 60 1.47 6.38 21.56
CA ILE A 60 0.72 6.64 20.32
C ILE A 60 -0.48 5.69 20.25
N PRO A 61 -1.48 5.93 19.36
CA PRO A 61 -2.62 5.03 19.24
C PRO A 61 -2.19 3.57 19.06
N PRO A 62 -2.77 2.62 19.82
CA PRO A 62 -2.38 1.21 19.76
C PRO A 62 -2.88 0.53 18.48
N TYR A 63 -2.37 -0.68 18.23
CA TYR A 63 -2.78 -1.55 17.12
C TYR A 63 -2.46 -1.01 15.72
N ASP A 64 -1.37 -0.27 15.59
CA ASP A 64 -0.90 0.29 14.32
C ASP A 64 -0.64 -0.80 13.27
N THR A 65 -0.04 -1.92 13.67
CA THR A 65 0.19 -3.09 12.80
C THR A 65 -1.11 -3.57 12.13
N GLY A 66 -2.16 -3.83 12.92
CA GLY A 66 -3.44 -4.34 12.40
C GLY A 66 -4.12 -3.35 11.46
N ALA A 67 -4.10 -2.06 11.81
CA ALA A 67 -4.64 -1.01 10.96
C ALA A 67 -3.88 -0.90 9.62
N THR A 68 -2.55 -1.05 9.62
CA THR A 68 -1.74 -1.05 8.39
C THR A 68 -2.05 -2.27 7.52
N LEU A 69 -2.14 -3.47 8.10
CA LEU A 69 -2.46 -4.69 7.35
C LEU A 69 -3.85 -4.65 6.71
N LEU A 70 -4.86 -4.09 7.40
CA LEU A 70 -6.19 -3.91 6.83
C LEU A 70 -6.19 -2.96 5.61
N ARG A 71 -5.38 -1.91 5.62
CA ARG A 71 -5.22 -1.02 4.45
C ARG A 71 -4.54 -1.73 3.29
N LEU A 72 -3.51 -2.53 3.56
CA LEU A 72 -2.81 -3.32 2.53
C LEU A 72 -3.72 -4.37 1.89
N GLN A 73 -4.61 -4.99 2.66
CA GLN A 73 -5.59 -5.95 2.13
C GLN A 73 -6.56 -5.30 1.14
N ALA A 74 -6.86 -4.00 1.31
CA ALA A 74 -7.78 -3.26 0.46
C ALA A 74 -7.11 -2.55 -0.73
N ALA A 75 -5.80 -2.75 -0.91
CA ALA A 75 -5.01 -2.20 -2.00
C ALA A 75 -5.05 -3.09 -3.25
#